data_AF-A0A836RFY5-F1
#
_entry.id   AF-A0A836RFY5-F1
#
_cell.length_a   1.000
_cell.length_b   1.000
_cell.length_c   1.000
_cell.angle_alpha   90.00
_cell.angle_beta   90.00
_cell.angle_gamma   90.00
#
_symmetry.space_group_name_H-M   'P 1'
#
loop_
_entity.id
_entity.type
_entity.pdbx_description
1 polymer ?
#
loop_
_entity_poly.entity_id
_entity_poly.type
_entity_poly.pdbx_seq_one_letter_code
_entity_poly.pdbx_strand_id
1 'polypeptide(L)'
;MSNFTKEKPKLHIWHTIYPRGAICLLVVLALLKGVLWSAVVPFGQAPDEFSHFSLIQFVAEFGRLPRAGERYMSDELAEVIRLTEAGRIAFHRDRRQTFGEGVMAPNEPGILALDPTLRRTFERARPSTANFVPPLYHAVAALGYRLFYHQDALARFFGARLASV
;
A
#
# COMPACT_ATOMS: atom_id res chain seq x y z
N MET A 1 -14.30 23.63 63.55
CA MET A 1 -14.62 22.59 62.56
C MET A 1 -15.20 23.28 61.33
N SER A 2 -14.38 23.50 60.29
CA SER A 2 -14.78 24.18 59.06
C SER A 2 -14.84 23.15 57.93
N ASN A 3 -16.02 23.01 57.33
CA ASN A 3 -16.29 22.08 56.24
C ASN A 3 -15.72 22.62 54.92
N PHE A 4 -14.57 22.09 54.51
CA PHE A 4 -14.07 22.25 53.14
C PHE A 4 -14.85 21.34 52.19
N THR A 5 -15.91 21.87 51.58
CA THR A 5 -16.52 21.25 50.40
C THR A 5 -15.58 21.40 49.21
N LYS A 6 -14.86 20.33 48.85
CA LYS A 6 -14.14 20.21 47.58
C LYS A 6 -15.17 20.17 46.44
N GLU A 7 -15.42 21.32 45.82
CA GLU A 7 -16.02 21.32 44.47
C GLU A 7 -15.02 20.66 43.51
N LYS A 8 -15.43 19.54 42.90
CA LYS A 8 -14.65 18.92 41.82
C LYS A 8 -14.80 19.80 40.57
N PRO A 9 -13.71 20.19 39.89
CA PRO A 9 -13.83 20.89 38.63
C PRO A 9 -14.50 19.97 37.61
N LYS A 10 -15.69 20.36 37.15
CA LYS A 10 -16.36 19.71 36.01
C LYS A 10 -15.51 19.99 34.77
N LEU A 11 -14.68 19.03 34.36
CA LEU A 11 -14.05 19.03 33.04
C LEU A 11 -15.15 18.90 31.96
N HIS A 12 -15.77 20.02 31.60
CA HIS A 12 -16.74 20.16 30.52
C HIS A 12 -16.04 20.41 29.17
N ILE A 13 -15.18 19.49 28.73
CA ILE A 13 -14.49 19.63 27.42
C ILE A 13 -14.83 18.49 26.44
N TRP A 14 -15.59 17.46 26.83
CA TRP A 14 -15.69 16.23 26.02
C TRP A 14 -17.03 15.97 25.29
N HIS A 15 -18.01 16.88 25.32
CA HIS A 15 -19.37 16.53 24.89
C HIS A 15 -19.79 16.93 23.47
N THR A 16 -18.90 17.38 22.58
CA THR A 16 -19.34 17.71 21.21
C THR A 16 -18.34 17.38 20.12
N ILE A 17 -17.69 16.23 20.23
CA ILE A 17 -17.17 15.56 19.04
C ILE A 17 -18.26 14.58 18.61
N TYR A 18 -19.05 14.95 17.60
CA TYR A 18 -19.95 14.00 16.96
C TYR A 18 -19.09 12.83 16.44
N PRO A 19 -19.18 11.62 17.02
CA PRO A 19 -18.19 10.56 16.78
C PRO A 19 -18.13 10.19 15.30
N ARG A 20 -19.28 10.27 14.60
CA ARG A 20 -19.39 10.06 13.16
C ARG A 20 -18.63 11.13 12.36
N GLY A 21 -18.79 12.40 12.72
CA GLY A 21 -18.11 13.51 12.03
C GLY A 21 -16.60 13.45 12.19
N ALA A 22 -16.12 13.12 13.39
CA ALA A 22 -14.68 12.94 13.63
C ALA A 22 -14.10 11.73 12.91
N ILE A 23 -14.80 10.59 12.89
CA ILE A 23 -14.36 9.41 12.13
C ILE A 23 -14.30 9.73 10.64
N CYS A 24 -15.34 10.37 10.08
CA CYS A 24 -15.32 10.80 8.68
C CYS A 24 -14.15 11.74 8.39
N LEU A 25 -13.89 12.72 9.27
CA LEU A 25 -12.75 13.63 9.12
C LEU A 25 -11.42 12.86 9.14
N LEU A 26 -11.23 11.90 10.05
CA LEU A 26 -10.03 11.08 10.11
C LEU A 26 -9.83 10.23 8.85
N VAL A 27 -10.90 9.63 8.32
CA VAL A 27 -10.84 8.86 7.07
C VAL A 27 -10.47 9.77 5.90
N VAL A 28 -11.07 10.96 5.79
CA VAL A 28 -10.74 11.93 4.75
C VAL A 28 -9.29 12.38 4.85
N LEU A 29 -8.82 12.71 6.06
CA LEU A 29 -7.42 13.10 6.28
C LEU A 29 -6.44 11.96 5.94
N ALA A 30 -6.78 10.71 6.28
CA ALA A 30 -5.98 9.55 5.90
C ALA A 30 -5.90 9.37 4.38
N LEU A 31 -7.03 9.47 3.67
CA LEU A 31 -7.04 9.39 2.21
C LEU A 31 -6.26 10.52 1.55
N LEU A 32 -6.41 11.76 2.02
CA LEU A 32 -5.64 12.91 1.52
C LEU A 32 -4.14 12.73 1.74
N LYS A 33 -3.74 12.22 2.90
CA LYS A 33 -2.35 11.86 3.17
C LYS A 33 -1.85 10.80 2.19
N GLY A 34 -2.68 9.80 1.90
CA GLY A 34 -2.34 8.73 0.95
C GLY A 34 -2.18 9.25 -0.49
N VAL A 35 -3.06 10.15 -0.93
CA VAL A 35 -2.96 10.83 -2.23
C VAL A 35 -1.70 11.66 -2.31
N LEU A 36 -1.43 12.49 -1.30
CA LEU A 36 -0.25 13.36 -1.28
C LEU A 36 1.04 12.54 -1.28
N TRP A 37 1.11 11.49 -0.47
CA TRP A 37 2.25 10.57 -0.45
C TRP A 37 2.46 9.91 -1.81
N SER A 38 1.38 9.43 -2.45
CA SER A 38 1.45 8.77 -3.76
C SER A 38 1.87 9.72 -4.88
N ALA A 39 1.56 11.01 -4.77
CA ALA A 39 1.97 12.03 -5.72
C ALA A 39 3.44 12.46 -5.54
N VAL A 40 3.93 12.48 -4.31
CA VAL A 40 5.30 12.93 -3.98
C VAL A 40 6.32 11.81 -4.10
N VAL A 41 5.97 10.59 -3.71
CA VAL A 41 6.88 9.44 -3.68
C VAL A 41 6.70 8.60 -4.96
N PRO A 42 7.72 8.55 -5.84
CA PRO A 42 7.61 7.78 -7.08
C PRO A 42 7.35 6.29 -6.84
N PHE A 43 6.82 5.64 -7.86
CA PHE A 43 6.55 4.19 -7.84
C PHE A 43 7.81 3.39 -7.50
N GLY A 44 7.75 2.52 -6.49
CA GLY A 44 8.84 1.60 -6.17
C GLY A 44 10.03 2.24 -5.47
N GLN A 45 9.93 3.50 -5.02
CA GLN A 45 11.00 4.22 -4.34
C GLN A 45 10.79 4.35 -2.82
N ALA A 46 9.63 3.94 -2.30
CA ALA A 46 9.44 3.83 -0.86
C ALA A 46 10.20 2.60 -0.31
N PRO A 47 10.70 2.64 0.94
CA PRO A 47 11.34 1.48 1.57
C PRO A 47 10.43 0.25 1.55
N ASP A 48 10.99 -0.90 1.15
CA ASP A 48 10.36 -2.23 1.17
C ASP A 48 9.00 -2.35 0.45
N GLU A 49 8.70 -1.41 -0.44
CA GLU A 49 7.36 -1.24 -1.00
C GLU A 49 6.87 -2.47 -1.77
N PHE A 50 7.74 -3.08 -2.58
CA PHE A 50 7.41 -4.31 -3.30
C PHE A 50 7.21 -5.50 -2.37
N SER A 51 7.92 -5.56 -1.25
CA SER A 51 7.74 -6.63 -0.26
C SER A 51 6.38 -6.48 0.42
N HIS A 52 5.96 -5.27 0.80
CA HIS A 52 4.62 -5.01 1.30
C HIS A 52 3.54 -5.31 0.26
N PHE A 53 3.71 -4.82 -0.97
CA PHE A 53 2.75 -5.04 -2.04
C PHE A 53 2.59 -6.53 -2.39
N SER A 54 3.68 -7.32 -2.35
CA SER A 54 3.60 -8.76 -2.58
C SER A 54 2.66 -9.46 -1.59
N LEU A 55 2.70 -9.08 -0.31
CA LEU A 55 1.81 -9.63 0.71
C LEU A 55 0.37 -9.13 0.51
N ILE A 56 0.18 -7.86 0.14
CA ILE A 56 -1.14 -7.29 -0.17
C ILE A 56 -1.80 -8.04 -1.33
N GLN A 57 -1.07 -8.21 -2.43
CA GLN A 57 -1.53 -8.94 -3.61
C GLN A 57 -1.86 -10.39 -3.25
N PHE A 58 -0.99 -11.07 -2.49
CA PHE A 58 -1.24 -12.45 -2.07
C PHE A 58 -2.53 -12.57 -1.24
N VAL A 59 -2.72 -11.71 -0.24
CA VAL A 59 -3.93 -11.71 0.59
C VAL A 59 -5.17 -11.41 -0.26
N ALA A 60 -5.09 -10.48 -1.21
CA ALA A 60 -6.20 -10.14 -2.09
C ALA A 60 -6.58 -11.28 -3.05
N GLU A 61 -5.59 -12.00 -3.59
CA GLU A 61 -5.79 -13.08 -4.56
C GLU A 61 -6.22 -14.40 -3.92
N PHE A 62 -5.65 -14.74 -2.76
CA PHE A 62 -5.83 -16.04 -2.12
C PHE A 62 -6.74 -16.01 -0.88
N GLY A 63 -7.02 -14.82 -0.33
CA GLY A 63 -7.86 -14.68 0.87
C GLY A 63 -7.25 -15.25 2.15
N ARG A 64 -5.92 -15.45 2.17
CA ARG A 64 -5.18 -15.99 3.32
C ARG A 64 -3.78 -15.40 3.40
N LEU A 65 -3.13 -15.59 4.54
CA LEU A 65 -1.71 -15.28 4.70
C LEU A 65 -0.84 -16.37 4.04
N PRO A 66 0.37 -16.01 3.56
CA PRO A 66 1.34 -16.99 3.11
C PRO A 66 1.83 -17.84 4.29
N ARG A 67 2.11 -19.11 4.03
CA ARG A 67 2.73 -20.01 5.01
C ARG A 67 4.23 -19.74 5.11
N ALA A 68 4.84 -20.14 6.21
CA ALA A 68 6.29 -20.07 6.37
C ALA A 68 6.99 -20.81 5.20
N GLY A 69 7.93 -20.14 4.54
CA GLY A 69 8.66 -20.68 3.38
C GLY A 69 7.90 -20.65 2.05
N GLU A 70 6.64 -20.22 2.02
CA GLU A 70 5.86 -20.05 0.79
C GLU A 70 6.40 -18.86 -0.02
N ARG A 71 6.45 -19.01 -1.35
CA ARG A 71 6.72 -17.89 -2.26
C ARG A 71 5.41 -17.15 -2.51
N TYR A 72 5.41 -15.83 -2.34
CA TYR A 72 4.19 -15.02 -2.46
C TYR A 72 4.38 -13.71 -3.23
N MET A 73 5.57 -13.43 -3.76
CA MET A 73 5.76 -12.40 -4.79
C MET A 73 5.32 -12.96 -6.13
N SER A 74 4.23 -12.47 -6.69
CA SER A 74 3.70 -12.94 -7.98
C SER A 74 4.66 -12.69 -9.13
N ASP A 75 4.52 -13.47 -10.21
CA ASP A 75 5.27 -13.24 -11.45
C ASP A 75 4.90 -11.91 -12.10
N GLU A 76 3.65 -11.46 -11.93
CA GLU A 76 3.23 -10.11 -12.33
C GLU A 76 4.09 -9.05 -11.65
N LEU A 77 4.22 -9.11 -10.32
CA LEU A 77 5.00 -8.12 -9.57
C LEU A 77 6.48 -8.17 -9.94
N ALA A 78 7.04 -9.36 -10.15
CA ALA A 78 8.41 -9.52 -10.63
C ALA A 78 8.62 -8.83 -11.98
N GLU A 79 7.65 -8.93 -12.89
CA GLU A 79 7.71 -8.32 -14.21
C GLU A 79 7.51 -6.80 -14.15
N VAL A 80 6.61 -6.30 -13.29
CA VAL A 80 6.45 -4.87 -13.02
C VAL A 80 7.76 -4.27 -12.49
N ILE A 81 8.42 -4.91 -11.53
CA ILE A 81 9.73 -4.46 -11.00
C ILE A 81 10.78 -4.41 -12.11
N ARG A 82 10.77 -5.38 -13.02
CA ARG A 82 11.69 -5.43 -14.17
C ARG A 82 11.42 -4.30 -15.16
N LEU A 83 10.17 -4.13 -15.58
CA LEU A 83 9.75 -3.12 -16.56
C LEU A 83 9.90 -1.69 -16.04
N THR A 84 9.63 -1.46 -14.76
CA THR A 84 9.82 -0.16 -14.11
C THR A 84 11.25 0.09 -13.68
N GLU A 85 12.17 -0.86 -13.87
CA GLU A 85 13.57 -0.77 -13.45
C GLU A 85 13.79 -0.49 -11.95
N ALA A 86 12.74 -0.60 -11.12
CA ALA A 86 12.77 -0.15 -9.74
C ALA A 86 13.82 -0.92 -8.91
N GLY A 87 14.04 -2.20 -9.23
CA GLY A 87 15.09 -3.02 -8.62
C GLY A 87 16.51 -2.50 -8.88
N ARG A 88 16.75 -1.68 -9.90
CA ARG A 88 18.07 -1.08 -10.17
C ARG A 88 18.38 0.06 -9.21
N ILE A 89 17.35 0.73 -8.67
CA ILE A 89 17.48 1.94 -7.83
C ILE A 89 17.75 1.58 -6.37
N ALA A 90 17.21 0.44 -5.91
CA ALA A 90 17.39 -0.01 -4.53
C ALA A 90 18.88 0.00 -4.14
N PHE A 91 19.22 0.77 -3.11
CA PHE A 91 20.59 0.95 -2.60
C PHE A 91 21.62 1.59 -3.57
N HIS A 92 21.17 2.19 -4.68
CA HIS A 92 22.02 2.84 -5.68
C HIS A 92 21.53 4.27 -5.98
N ARG A 93 22.11 5.26 -5.29
CA ARG A 93 21.72 6.68 -5.38
C ARG A 93 21.94 7.32 -6.75
N ASP A 94 22.89 6.80 -7.52
CA ASP A 94 23.26 7.26 -8.85
C ASP A 94 22.31 6.77 -9.95
N ARG A 95 21.49 5.75 -9.65
CA ARG A 95 20.58 5.14 -10.62
C ARG A 95 19.20 5.78 -10.53
N ARG A 96 18.54 5.90 -11.69
CA ARG A 96 17.21 6.47 -11.82
C ARG A 96 16.33 5.55 -12.67
N GLN A 97 15.04 5.61 -12.40
CA GLN A 97 14.00 5.04 -13.23
C GLN A 97 13.95 5.80 -14.57
N THR A 98 13.74 5.08 -15.66
CA THR A 98 13.43 5.71 -16.94
C THR A 98 11.98 6.21 -16.92
N PHE A 99 11.80 7.52 -16.94
CA PHE A 99 10.51 8.18 -17.11
C PHE A 99 10.38 8.72 -18.53
N GLY A 100 9.15 8.78 -19.05
CA GLY A 100 8.85 9.39 -20.35
C GLY A 100 8.66 10.91 -20.24
N GLU A 101 8.72 11.62 -21.37
CA GLU A 101 8.40 13.05 -21.44
C GLU A 101 6.88 13.33 -21.40
N GLY A 102 6.06 12.30 -21.62
CA GLY A 102 4.60 12.37 -21.63
C GLY A 102 3.94 11.75 -20.41
N VAL A 103 2.65 11.44 -20.54
CA VAL A 103 1.83 10.85 -19.45
C VAL A 103 2.17 9.38 -19.21
N MET A 104 2.68 8.67 -20.22
CA MET A 104 3.10 7.26 -20.10
C MET A 104 4.62 7.11 -20.15
N ALA A 105 5.13 6.20 -19.32
CA ALA A 105 6.53 5.79 -19.37
C ALA A 105 6.80 4.78 -20.51
N PRO A 106 8.05 4.67 -21.02
CA PRO A 106 8.36 3.84 -22.19
C PRO A 106 7.97 2.36 -22.04
N ASN A 107 8.04 1.81 -20.82
CA ASN A 107 7.76 0.40 -20.54
C ASN A 107 6.33 0.16 -20.00
N GLU A 108 5.55 1.22 -19.80
CA GLU A 108 4.19 1.13 -19.26
C GLU A 108 3.22 0.33 -20.16
N PRO A 109 3.29 0.41 -21.52
CA PRO A 109 2.51 -0.48 -22.38
C PRO A 109 2.76 -1.97 -22.11
N GLY A 110 4.00 -2.33 -21.73
CA GLY A 110 4.34 -3.70 -21.35
C GLY A 110 3.67 -4.13 -20.04
N ILE A 111 3.46 -3.19 -19.10
CA ILE A 111 2.76 -3.44 -17.84
C ILE A 111 1.25 -3.60 -18.08
N LEU A 112 0.68 -2.75 -18.95
CA LEU A 112 -0.73 -2.82 -19.35
C LEU A 112 -1.07 -4.13 -20.08
N ALA A 113 -0.10 -4.71 -20.79
CA ALA A 113 -0.26 -5.94 -21.55
C ALA A 113 0.01 -7.23 -20.74
N LEU A 114 0.29 -7.14 -19.45
CA LEU A 114 0.57 -8.32 -18.62
C LEU A 114 -0.65 -9.24 -18.53
N ASP A 115 -0.40 -10.55 -18.64
CA ASP A 115 -1.45 -11.55 -18.47
C ASP A 115 -1.96 -11.55 -17.00
N PRO A 116 -3.27 -11.33 -16.78
CA PRO A 116 -3.93 -11.50 -15.50
C PRO A 116 -3.54 -12.76 -14.69
N THR A 117 -3.25 -13.88 -15.36
CA THR A 117 -2.92 -15.15 -14.70
C THR A 117 -1.63 -15.07 -13.88
N LEU A 118 -0.71 -14.17 -14.24
CA LEU A 118 0.58 -13.97 -13.57
C LEU A 118 0.43 -13.49 -12.12
N ARG A 119 -0.76 -13.01 -11.73
CA ARG A 119 -1.09 -12.62 -10.34
C ARG A 119 -1.02 -13.78 -9.36
N ARG A 120 -1.15 -15.01 -9.86
CA ARG A 120 -1.24 -16.24 -9.05
C ARG A 120 -0.15 -17.26 -9.36
N THR A 121 0.83 -16.91 -10.17
CA THR A 121 2.00 -17.74 -10.48
C THR A 121 3.24 -17.20 -9.78
N PHE A 122 4.22 -18.08 -9.54
CA PHE A 122 5.40 -17.79 -8.72
C PHE A 122 6.71 -18.39 -9.28
N GLU A 123 6.78 -18.59 -10.59
CA GLU A 123 7.94 -19.20 -11.25
C GLU A 123 9.14 -18.25 -11.32
N ARG A 124 8.85 -16.96 -11.49
CA ARG A 124 9.80 -15.83 -11.55
C ARG A 124 9.90 -15.10 -10.19
N ALA A 125 9.08 -15.50 -9.23
CA ALA A 125 9.01 -14.96 -7.88
C ALA A 125 10.36 -14.94 -7.17
N ARG A 126 10.64 -13.84 -6.48
CA ARG A 126 11.75 -13.74 -5.52
C ARG A 126 11.24 -13.99 -4.10
N PRO A 127 12.10 -14.43 -3.16
CA PRO A 127 11.75 -14.45 -1.74
C PRO A 127 11.32 -13.04 -1.31
N SER A 128 10.16 -12.93 -0.68
CA SER A 128 9.70 -11.69 -0.06
C SER A 128 9.89 -11.78 1.46
N THR A 129 10.21 -10.65 2.09
CA THR A 129 10.65 -10.55 3.49
C THR A 129 9.57 -10.01 4.43
N ALA A 130 8.40 -9.62 3.91
CA ALA A 130 7.31 -8.99 4.67
C ALA A 130 6.51 -9.94 5.59
N ASN A 131 6.92 -11.21 5.74
CA ASN A 131 6.21 -12.22 6.54
C ASN A 131 6.11 -11.91 8.05
N PHE A 132 6.85 -10.91 8.54
CA PHE A 132 6.88 -10.55 9.97
C PHE A 132 6.00 -9.34 10.33
N VAL A 133 5.31 -8.75 9.34
CA VAL A 133 4.57 -7.49 9.54
C VAL A 133 3.12 -7.77 9.94
N PRO A 134 2.48 -6.96 10.83
CA PRO A 134 1.12 -7.21 11.27
C PRO A 134 0.11 -7.43 10.13
N PRO A 135 -0.71 -8.51 10.19
CA PRO A 135 -1.53 -8.93 9.07
C PRO A 135 -2.70 -7.98 8.78
N LEU A 136 -3.21 -7.29 9.80
CA LEU A 136 -4.35 -6.38 9.67
C LEU A 136 -4.06 -5.23 8.69
N TYR A 137 -2.84 -4.70 8.74
CA TYR A 137 -2.39 -3.64 7.83
C TYR A 137 -2.51 -4.06 6.37
N HIS A 138 -2.05 -5.27 6.03
CA HIS A 138 -2.09 -5.81 4.67
C HIS A 138 -3.51 -6.19 4.25
N ALA A 139 -4.35 -6.65 5.19
CA ALA A 139 -5.75 -6.96 4.92
C ALA A 139 -6.55 -5.69 4.54
N VAL A 140 -6.33 -4.56 5.22
CA VAL A 140 -6.94 -3.27 4.86
C VAL A 140 -6.43 -2.81 3.50
N ALA A 141 -5.13 -2.87 3.26
CA ALA A 141 -4.54 -2.50 1.98
C ALA A 141 -5.02 -3.38 0.80
N ALA A 142 -5.32 -4.66 1.07
CA ALA A 142 -5.90 -5.57 0.11
C ALA A 142 -7.31 -5.14 -0.35
N LEU A 143 -8.05 -4.37 0.45
CA LEU A 143 -9.30 -3.75 0.00
C LEU A 143 -9.02 -2.74 -1.12
N GLY A 144 -7.98 -1.92 -0.96
CA GLY A 144 -7.50 -1.00 -1.99
C GLY A 144 -7.15 -1.72 -3.29
N TYR A 145 -6.39 -2.82 -3.21
CA TYR A 145 -6.10 -3.67 -4.37
C TYR A 145 -7.40 -4.19 -5.04
N ARG A 146 -8.36 -4.68 -4.24
CA ARG A 146 -9.61 -5.27 -4.76
C ARG A 146 -10.54 -4.25 -5.40
N LEU A 147 -10.56 -3.00 -4.93
CA LEU A 147 -11.32 -1.92 -5.58
C LEU A 147 -10.87 -1.69 -7.03
N PHE A 148 -9.58 -1.90 -7.31
CA PHE A 148 -8.99 -1.76 -8.65
C PHE A 148 -8.65 -3.11 -9.31
N TYR A 149 -9.29 -4.20 -8.87
CA TYR A 149 -8.93 -5.57 -9.29
C TYR A 149 -8.89 -5.78 -10.81
N HIS A 150 -9.82 -5.13 -11.53
CA HIS A 150 -9.97 -5.24 -12.99
C HIS A 150 -9.13 -4.22 -13.78
N GLN A 151 -8.40 -3.34 -13.11
CA GLN A 151 -7.50 -2.38 -13.76
C GLN A 151 -6.12 -3.03 -14.01
N ASP A 152 -5.13 -2.26 -14.42
CA ASP A 152 -3.74 -2.74 -14.57
C ASP A 152 -3.00 -2.85 -13.22
N ALA A 153 -1.76 -3.33 -13.26
CA ALA A 153 -0.95 -3.55 -12.07
C ALA A 153 -0.58 -2.25 -11.33
N LEU A 154 -0.38 -1.13 -12.05
CA LEU A 154 -0.07 0.16 -11.43
C LEU A 154 -1.30 0.71 -10.71
N ALA A 155 -2.48 0.64 -11.34
CA ALA A 155 -3.73 1.05 -10.70
C ALA A 155 -4.01 0.26 -9.39
N ARG A 156 -3.78 -1.06 -9.40
CA ARG A 156 -3.88 -1.89 -8.18
C ARG A 156 -2.87 -1.49 -7.12
N PHE A 157 -1.65 -1.15 -7.53
CA PHE A 157 -0.60 -0.69 -6.63
C PHE A 157 -0.92 0.65 -5.97
N PHE A 158 -1.38 1.63 -6.74
CA PHE A 158 -1.81 2.92 -6.20
C PHE A 158 -3.07 2.78 -5.33
N GLY A 159 -4.01 1.90 -5.71
CA GLY A 159 -5.15 1.56 -4.87
C GLY A 159 -4.72 0.99 -3.51
N ALA A 160 -3.74 0.09 -3.50
CA ALA A 160 -3.15 -0.43 -2.27
C ALA A 160 -2.43 0.65 -1.44
N ARG A 161 -1.66 1.55 -2.07
CA ARG A 161 -1.03 2.70 -1.40
C ARG A 161 -2.07 3.56 -0.68
N LEU A 162 -3.15 3.96 -1.35
CA LEU A 162 -4.19 4.83 -0.76
C LEU A 162 -4.79 4.26 0.54
N ALA A 163 -4.81 2.93 0.68
CA ALA A 163 -5.34 2.25 1.87
C ALA A 163 -4.28 1.93 2.94
N SER A 164 -2.99 2.11 2.64
CA SER A 164 -1.87 1.62 3.47
C SER A 164 -0.87 2.68 3.91
N VAL A 165 -0.84 3.85 3.25
CA VAL A 165 0.05 4.95 3.66
C VAL A 165 -0.63 5.91 4.60
#